data_AF-A0A957YMM2-F1
#
_entry.id   AF-A0A957YMM2-F1
#
_cell.length_a   1.000
_cell.length_b   1.000
_cell.length_c   1.000
_cell.angle_alpha   90.00
_cell.angle_beta   90.00
_cell.angle_gamma   90.00
#
_symmetry.space_group_name_H-M   'P 1'
#
loop_
_entity.id
_entity.type
_entity.pdbx_description
1 polymer ?
#
loop_
_entity_poly.entity_id
_entity_poly.type
_entity_poly.pdbx_seq_one_letter_code
_entity_poly.pdbx_strand_id
1 'polypeptide(L)'
;MATTPQRALSAQQPTTTYTGSMNWRNFVSQSIVYLLATVAAILFALPFLWTIGSSLKPITEIFAFPPTLWPAEPRWANYADVFRIAPFGRFIYNTAFITAFAMIGQILSASAV
;
A
#
# COMPACT_ATOMS: atom_id res chain seq x y z
N MET A 1 -63.84 -12.10 31.54
CA MET A 1 -62.63 -12.95 31.40
C MET A 1 -61.62 -12.15 30.57
N ALA A 2 -60.41 -11.96 31.09
CA ALA A 2 -59.57 -10.76 30.99
C ALA A 2 -58.98 -10.42 29.61
N THR A 3 -59.04 -9.13 29.25
CA THR A 3 -58.26 -8.47 28.20
C THR A 3 -56.96 -7.92 28.80
N THR A 4 -55.88 -8.68 28.70
CA THR A 4 -54.55 -8.25 29.19
C THR A 4 -53.97 -7.17 28.27
N PRO A 5 -53.56 -5.99 28.77
CA PRO A 5 -53.09 -4.90 27.93
C PRO A 5 -51.62 -5.10 27.50
N GLN A 6 -51.40 -5.24 26.19
CA GLN A 6 -50.07 -5.36 25.53
C GLN A 6 -49.21 -4.07 25.58
N ARG A 7 -49.68 -3.03 26.28
CA ARG A 7 -49.10 -1.67 26.30
C ARG A 7 -47.89 -1.51 27.22
N ALA A 8 -47.54 -2.55 27.98
CA ALA A 8 -46.49 -2.50 29.01
C ALA A 8 -45.10 -2.94 28.54
N LEU A 9 -44.93 -3.47 27.31
CA LEU A 9 -43.65 -4.06 26.86
C LEU A 9 -42.80 -3.11 26.00
N SER A 10 -43.29 -1.94 25.61
CA SER A 10 -42.54 -0.98 24.79
C SER A 10 -41.73 0.05 25.60
N ALA A 11 -41.77 -0.01 26.94
CA ALA A 11 -41.20 1.02 27.81
C ALA A 11 -39.80 0.71 28.39
N GLN A 12 -39.16 -0.39 27.98
CA GLN A 12 -37.85 -0.81 28.53
C GLN A 12 -36.82 -1.13 27.44
N GLN A 13 -36.66 -0.25 26.44
CA GLN A 13 -35.41 -0.26 25.69
C GLN A 13 -34.36 0.48 26.53
N PRO A 14 -33.31 -0.19 27.02
CA PRO A 14 -32.23 0.49 27.70
C PRO A 14 -31.60 1.48 26.71
N THR A 15 -31.70 2.77 27.01
CA THR A 15 -30.93 3.80 26.33
C THR A 15 -29.45 3.51 26.60
N THR A 16 -28.79 2.84 25.67
CA THR A 16 -27.35 2.59 25.72
C THR A 16 -26.65 3.94 25.62
N THR A 17 -26.37 4.52 26.78
CA THR A 17 -25.51 5.68 26.91
C THR A 17 -24.11 5.21 26.57
N TYR A 18 -23.68 5.44 25.33
CA TYR A 18 -22.29 5.29 24.90
C TYR A 18 -21.45 6.33 25.66
N THR A 19 -21.12 6.02 26.91
CA THR A 19 -20.12 6.77 27.67
C THR A 19 -18.76 6.39 27.12
N GLY A 20 -18.32 7.12 26.10
CA GLY A 20 -16.93 7.10 25.67
C GLY A 20 -16.05 7.68 26.76
N SER A 21 -15.67 6.87 27.75
CA SER A 21 -14.52 7.21 28.59
C SER A 21 -13.30 7.18 27.68
N MET A 22 -12.78 8.37 27.36
CA MET A 22 -11.60 8.48 26.53
C MET A 22 -10.43 7.97 27.38
N ASN A 23 -10.10 6.70 27.21
CA ASN A 23 -8.99 6.04 27.88
C ASN A 23 -7.70 6.70 27.36
N TRP A 24 -7.24 7.77 28.00
CA TRP A 24 -6.07 8.57 27.61
C TRP A 24 -4.83 7.71 27.33
N ARG A 25 -4.68 6.60 28.08
CA ARG A 25 -3.66 5.58 27.85
C ARG A 25 -3.73 4.96 26.43
N ASN A 26 -4.94 4.66 25.96
CA ASN A 26 -5.16 4.09 24.62
C ASN A 26 -4.89 5.15 23.53
N PHE A 27 -5.26 6.41 23.78
CA PHE A 27 -4.97 7.51 22.85
C PHE A 27 -3.46 7.71 22.67
N VAL A 28 -2.70 7.81 23.78
CA VAL A 28 -1.23 7.94 23.74
C VAL A 28 -0.57 6.72 23.08
N SER A 29 -0.99 5.50 23.44
CA SER A 29 -0.49 4.28 22.82
C SER A 29 -0.71 4.28 21.32
N GLN A 30 -1.91 4.69 20.88
CA GLN A 30 -2.27 4.71 19.47
C GLN A 30 -1.50 5.81 18.71
N SER A 31 -1.31 6.99 19.29
CA SER A 31 -0.47 8.04 18.71
C SER A 31 0.99 7.60 18.52
N ILE A 32 1.56 6.86 19.49
CA ILE A 32 2.91 6.31 19.38
C ILE A 32 3.00 5.29 18.25
N VAL A 33 2.03 4.37 18.17
CA VAL A 33 1.98 3.36 17.10
C VAL A 33 1.90 4.03 15.73
N TYR A 34 1.03 5.04 15.56
CA TYR A 34 0.95 5.78 14.30
C TYR A 34 2.23 6.52 13.97
N LEU A 35 2.86 7.21 14.94
CA LEU A 35 4.13 7.90 14.72
C LEU A 35 5.22 6.93 14.24
N LEU A 36 5.37 5.79 14.93
CA LEU A 36 6.34 4.76 14.55
C LEU A 36 6.04 4.18 13.17
N ALA A 37 4.77 3.90 12.87
CA ALA A 37 4.35 3.41 11.56
C ALA A 37 4.64 4.42 10.44
N THR A 38 4.41 5.71 10.68
CA THR A 38 4.72 6.78 9.73
C THR A 38 6.23 6.90 9.49
N VAL A 39 7.04 6.87 10.55
CA VAL A 39 8.51 6.88 10.41
C VAL A 39 8.99 5.67 9.61
N ALA A 40 8.51 4.47 9.94
CA ALA A 40 8.83 3.26 9.19
C ALA A 40 8.42 3.37 7.71
N ALA A 41 7.22 3.90 7.43
CA ALA A 41 6.76 4.10 6.06
C ALA A 41 7.66 5.08 5.27
N ILE A 42 8.10 6.18 5.89
CA ILE A 42 9.03 7.13 5.27
C ILE A 42 10.36 6.45 4.97
N LEU A 43 10.91 5.70 5.93
CA LEU A 43 12.17 4.97 5.74
C LEU A 43 12.08 3.95 4.59
N PHE A 44 10.97 3.23 4.48
CA PHE A 44 10.74 2.32 3.36
C PHE A 44 10.49 3.05 2.04
N ALA A 45 9.99 4.28 2.04
CA ALA A 45 9.80 5.08 0.84
C ALA A 45 11.13 5.62 0.26
N LEU A 46 12.15 5.84 1.08
CA LEU A 46 13.46 6.36 0.64
C LEU A 46 14.08 5.61 -0.55
N PRO A 47 14.23 4.26 -0.55
CA PRO A 47 14.78 3.55 -1.71
C PRO A 47 13.92 3.71 -2.98
N PHE A 48 12.60 3.88 -2.85
CA PHE A 48 11.75 4.15 -4.02
C PHE A 48 11.97 5.55 -4.57
N LEU A 49 12.10 6.57 -3.70
CA LEU A 49 12.43 7.93 -4.11
C LEU A 49 13.80 7.98 -4.81
N TRP A 50 14.79 7.27 -4.27
CA TRP A 50 16.09 7.09 -4.91
C TRP A 50 15.96 6.46 -6.30
N THR A 51 15.17 5.40 -6.43
CA THR A 51 14.97 4.68 -7.69
C THR A 51 14.36 5.58 -8.76
N ILE A 52 13.33 6.36 -8.41
CA ILE A 52 12.70 7.33 -9.32
C ILE A 52 13.68 8.44 -9.74
N GLY A 53 14.46 8.98 -8.79
CA GLY A 53 15.49 9.96 -9.11
C GLY A 53 16.54 9.38 -10.05
N SER A 54 17.00 8.15 -9.79
CA SER A 54 18.03 7.48 -10.58
C SER A 54 17.57 7.07 -11.98
N SER A 55 16.30 6.72 -12.19
CA SER A 55 15.78 6.34 -13.50
C SER A 55 15.78 7.49 -14.51
N LEU A 56 15.75 8.73 -14.01
CA LEU A 56 15.79 9.95 -14.80
C LEU A 56 17.22 10.47 -15.03
N LYS A 57 18.25 9.86 -14.43
CA LYS A 57 19.63 10.34 -14.58
C LYS A 57 20.29 9.86 -15.88
N PRO A 58 21.21 10.65 -16.46
CA PRO A 58 22.15 10.13 -17.44
C PRO A 58 23.10 9.11 -16.78
N ILE A 59 23.57 8.14 -17.57
CA ILE A 59 24.49 7.08 -17.09
C ILE A 59 25.77 7.64 -16.44
N THR A 60 26.25 8.79 -16.92
CA THR A 60 27.42 9.49 -16.37
C THR A 60 27.18 10.04 -14.96
N GLU A 61 25.95 10.48 -14.65
CA GLU A 61 25.58 11.00 -13.32
C GLU A 61 25.30 9.86 -12.33
N ILE A 62 24.89 8.68 -12.81
CA ILE A 62 24.69 7.49 -11.96
C ILE A 62 25.99 7.05 -11.28
N PHE A 63 27.13 7.19 -11.98
CA PHE A 63 28.46 6.81 -11.46
C PHE A 63 29.24 7.99 -10.84
N ALA A 64 28.64 9.18 -10.73
CA ALA A 64 29.29 10.34 -10.17
C ALA A 64 29.30 10.31 -8.62
N PHE A 65 30.38 10.82 -8.01
CA PHE A 65 30.48 11.06 -6.57
C PHE A 65 30.56 12.58 -6.29
N PRO A 66 29.75 13.13 -5.37
CA PRO A 66 28.77 12.45 -4.51
C PRO A 66 27.48 12.05 -5.25
N PRO A 67 26.82 10.94 -4.85
CA PRO A 67 25.53 10.52 -5.39
C PRO A 67 24.46 11.59 -5.14
N THR A 68 23.91 12.17 -6.20
CA THR A 68 22.79 13.13 -6.12
C THR A 68 21.47 12.40 -5.79
N LEU A 69 20.52 13.00 -5.07
CA LEU A 69 19.19 12.39 -4.90
C LEU A 69 18.29 12.66 -6.12
N TRP A 70 18.40 13.86 -6.67
CA TRP A 70 17.62 14.33 -7.81
C TRP A 70 18.53 14.54 -9.03
N PRO A 71 18.09 14.18 -10.26
CA PRO A 71 18.87 14.44 -11.46
C PRO A 71 19.11 15.94 -11.66
N ALA A 72 20.34 16.30 -12.05
CA ALA A 72 20.62 17.67 -12.48
C ALA A 72 19.88 18.00 -13.78
N GLU A 73 19.84 17.04 -14.71
CA GLU A 73 19.10 17.13 -15.97
C GLU A 73 18.19 15.90 -16.13
N PRO A 74 16.87 16.04 -15.91
CA PRO A 74 15.93 14.93 -16.03
C PRO A 74 15.84 14.39 -17.47
N ARG A 75 16.20 13.12 -17.67
CA ARG A 75 16.16 12.43 -18.98
C ARG A 75 15.00 11.45 -19.09
N TRP A 76 13.84 11.97 -19.50
CA TRP A 76 12.66 11.16 -19.82
C TRP A 76 12.88 10.15 -20.95
N ALA A 77 13.82 10.45 -21.86
CA ALA A 77 14.17 9.56 -22.96
C ALA A 77 14.61 8.16 -22.51
N ASN A 78 15.15 8.03 -21.29
CA ASN A 78 15.55 6.74 -20.70
C ASN A 78 14.42 5.69 -20.75
N TYR A 79 13.16 6.12 -20.56
CA TYR A 79 12.00 5.23 -20.61
C TYR A 79 11.67 4.73 -22.02
N ALA A 80 11.97 5.51 -23.07
CA ALA A 80 11.79 5.05 -24.45
C ALA A 80 13.01 4.23 -24.91
N ASP A 81 14.20 4.64 -24.49
CA ASP A 81 15.47 4.04 -24.92
C ASP A 81 15.64 2.61 -24.40
N VAL A 82 15.10 2.28 -23.21
CA VAL A 82 15.15 0.91 -22.68
C VAL A 82 14.50 -0.12 -23.62
N PHE A 83 13.45 0.27 -24.36
CA PHE A 83 12.77 -0.59 -25.33
C PHE A 83 13.54 -0.72 -26.66
N ARG A 84 14.49 0.17 -26.91
CA ARG A 84 15.38 0.13 -28.09
C ARG A 84 16.66 -0.65 -27.81
N ILE A 85 17.18 -0.54 -26.58
CA ILE A 85 18.46 -1.15 -26.17
C ILE A 85 18.29 -2.64 -25.85
N ALA A 86 17.14 -3.02 -25.27
CA ALA A 86 16.83 -4.39 -24.90
C ALA A 86 15.42 -4.76 -25.36
N PRO A 87 15.12 -6.05 -25.57
CA PRO A 87 13.78 -6.51 -25.89
C PRO A 87 12.87 -6.49 -24.64
N PHE A 88 12.76 -5.33 -23.99
CA PHE A 88 12.07 -5.14 -22.72
C PHE A 88 10.58 -5.48 -22.80
N GLY A 89 9.95 -5.17 -23.94
CA GLY A 89 8.56 -5.59 -24.21
C GLY A 89 8.39 -7.12 -24.20
N ARG A 90 9.39 -7.88 -24.68
CA ARG A 90 9.37 -9.35 -24.62
C ARG A 90 9.54 -9.85 -23.19
N PHE A 91 10.36 -9.19 -22.37
CA PHE A 91 10.50 -9.54 -20.95
C PHE A 91 9.19 -9.34 -20.20
N ILE A 92 8.53 -8.19 -20.39
CA ILE A 92 7.22 -7.91 -19.78
C ILE A 92 6.20 -8.96 -20.23
N TYR A 93 6.12 -9.26 -21.52
CA TYR A 93 5.18 -10.26 -22.06
C TYR A 93 5.44 -11.65 -21.49
N ASN A 94 6.68 -12.12 -21.50
CA ASN A 94 7.03 -13.45 -20.99
C ASN A 94 6.66 -13.59 -19.51
N THR A 95 6.97 -12.59 -18.68
CA THR A 95 6.61 -12.61 -17.27
C THR A 95 5.09 -12.61 -17.09
N ALA A 96 4.38 -11.68 -17.74
CA ALA A 96 2.93 -11.59 -17.64
C ALA A 96 2.24 -12.91 -18.04
N PHE A 97 2.69 -13.51 -19.15
CA PHE A 97 2.19 -14.79 -19.64
C PHE A 97 2.39 -15.89 -18.59
N ILE A 98 3.62 -16.10 -18.11
CA ILE A 98 3.90 -17.16 -17.13
C ILE A 98 3.13 -16.92 -15.83
N THR A 99 3.09 -15.69 -15.32
CA THR A 99 2.38 -15.36 -14.07
C THR A 99 0.87 -15.53 -14.19
N ALA A 100 0.28 -15.23 -15.36
CA ALA A 100 -1.15 -15.41 -15.58
C ALA A 100 -1.54 -16.89 -15.54
N PHE A 101 -0.79 -17.75 -16.25
CA PHE A 101 -1.02 -19.20 -16.22
C PHE A 101 -0.78 -19.78 -14.82
N ALA A 102 0.28 -19.34 -14.13
CA ALA A 102 0.53 -19.75 -12.75
C ALA A 102 -0.63 -19.36 -11.83
N MET A 103 -1.14 -18.13 -11.92
CA MET A 103 -2.25 -17.65 -11.10
C MET A 103 -3.55 -18.44 -11.37
N ILE A 104 -3.86 -18.74 -12.63
CA ILE A 104 -5.00 -19.59 -12.98
C ILE A 104 -4.85 -20.98 -12.36
N GLY A 105 -3.67 -21.60 -12.50
CA GLY A 105 -3.38 -22.90 -11.89
C GLY A 105 -3.53 -22.87 -10.37
N GLN A 106 -2.98 -21.85 -9.70
CA GLN A 106 -3.08 -21.69 -8.25
C GLN A 106 -4.53 -21.54 -7.77
N ILE A 107 -5.36 -20.75 -8.47
CA ILE A 107 -6.78 -20.59 -8.12
C ILE A 107 -7.53 -21.91 -8.26
N LEU A 108 -7.30 -22.62 -9.37
CA LEU A 108 -7.94 -23.91 -9.61
C LEU A 108 -7.52 -24.94 -8.55
N SER A 109 -6.23 -25.03 -8.24
CA SER A 109 -5.72 -25.93 -7.19
C SER A 109 -6.25 -25.57 -5.80
N ALA A 110 -6.30 -24.28 -5.45
CA ALA A 110 -6.86 -23.82 -4.18
C ALA A 110 -8.38 -24.00 -4.08
N SER A 111 -9.09 -24.09 -5.21
CA SER A 111 -10.54 -24.38 -5.23
C SER A 111 -10.87 -25.87 -5.16
N ALA A 112 -9.93 -26.74 -5.55
CA ALA A 112 -10.12 -28.19 -5.62
C ALA A 112 -9.75 -28.93 -4.32
N VAL A 113 -9.06 -28.25 -3.39
CA VAL A 113 -8.70 -28.72 -2.03
C VAL A 113 -9.52 -27.96 -1.01
#